data_AF-A0A1M7Q6M3-F1
#
_entry.id   AF-A0A1M7Q6M3-F1
#
_cell.length_a   1.000
_cell.length_b   1.000
_cell.length_c   1.000
_cell.angle_alpha   90.00
_cell.angle_beta   90.00
_cell.angle_gamma   90.00
#
_symmetry.space_group_name_H-M   'P 1'
#
loop_
_entity.id
_entity.type
_entity.pdbx_description
1 polymer ?
#
loop_
_entity_poly.entity_id
_entity_poly.type
_entity_poly.pdbx_seq_one_letter_code
_entity_poly.pdbx_strand_id
1 'polypeptide(L)' 'MLECSVSMAGQSSSVTPGCDCLAHQFGNAADNGTRRARYPSDMTEAEWVVVRPLLPVPGWMRGRG' A
#
# COMPACT_ATOMS: atom_id res chain seq x y z
N MET A 1 13.47 -1.73 30.99
CA MET A 1 12.39 -2.04 30.03
C MET A 1 12.02 -0.73 29.36
N LEU A 2 12.26 -0.60 28.05
CA LEU A 2 11.93 0.61 27.30
C LEU A 2 10.49 0.45 26.81
N GLU A 3 9.54 1.13 27.44
CA GLU A 3 8.16 1.13 26.97
C GLU A 3 8.02 2.07 25.78
N CYS A 4 7.64 1.51 24.63
CA CYS A 4 7.22 2.28 23.47
C CYS A 4 5.82 2.83 23.74
N SER A 5 5.71 4.11 24.11
CA SER A 5 4.42 4.79 24.17
C SER A 5 3.97 5.16 22.75
N VAL A 6 2.90 4.52 22.29
CA VAL A 6 2.20 4.93 21.07
C VAL A 6 1.14 5.94 21.46
N SER A 7 1.28 7.19 21.01
CA SER A 7 0.25 8.21 21.13
C SER A 7 -1.00 7.75 20.37
N MET A 8 -2.16 7.72 21.04
CA MET A 8 -3.44 7.39 20.40
C MET A 8 -3.71 8.35 19.24
N ALA A 9 -3.99 7.80 18.06
CA ALA A 9 -4.31 8.58 16.86
C ALA A 9 -5.53 9.48 17.13
N GLY A 10 -5.44 10.74 16.70
CA GLY A 10 -6.55 11.69 16.75
C GLY A 10 -7.80 11.13 16.05
N GLN A 11 -8.98 11.51 16.54
CA GLN A 11 -10.27 11.08 16.01
C GLN A 11 -10.35 11.32 14.48
N SER A 12 -10.74 10.29 13.73
CA SER A 12 -10.96 10.38 12.29
C SER A 12 -12.18 11.25 11.98
N SER A 13 -11.99 12.35 11.25
CA SER A 13 -13.09 13.13 10.67
C SER A 13 -13.64 12.43 9.42
N SER A 14 -14.96 12.46 9.22
CA SER A 14 -15.62 11.94 8.00
C SER A 14 -15.49 12.86 6.78
N VAL A 15 -14.86 14.02 6.94
CA VAL A 15 -14.56 14.93 5.84
C VAL A 15 -13.37 14.34 5.10
N THR A 16 -13.54 14.04 3.81
CA THR A 16 -12.43 13.74 2.90
C THR A 16 -12.14 15.01 2.11
N PRO A 17 -11.24 15.91 2.56
CA PRO A 17 -10.54 16.77 1.61
C PRO A 17 -9.90 15.86 0.55
N GLY A 18 -9.64 16.34 -0.67
CA GLY A 18 -8.88 15.55 -1.64
C GLY A 18 -7.58 15.06 -1.00
N CYS A 19 -7.52 13.77 -0.64
CA CYS A 19 -6.40 13.22 0.12
C CYS A 19 -5.20 13.20 -0.82
N ASP A 20 -4.17 13.96 -0.49
CA ASP A 20 -2.87 13.92 -1.18
C ASP A 20 -1.99 12.76 -0.71
N CYS A 21 -2.55 11.88 0.11
CA CYS A 21 -1.83 10.73 0.64
C CYS A 21 -1.32 9.84 -0.50
N LEU A 22 -0.10 9.35 -0.33
CA LEU A 22 0.63 8.57 -1.33
C LEU A 22 -0.17 7.35 -1.83
N ALA A 23 -1.07 6.82 -1.01
CA ALA A 23 -2.05 5.83 -1.43
C ALA A 23 -2.87 6.36 -2.62
N HIS A 24 -3.67 7.43 -2.44
CA HIS A 24 -4.45 8.01 -3.53
C HIS A 24 -3.61 8.51 -4.71
N GLN A 25 -2.38 8.97 -4.46
CA GLN A 25 -1.49 9.44 -5.53
C GLN A 25 -0.96 8.29 -6.42
N PHE A 26 -0.56 7.17 -5.83
CA PHE A 26 0.13 6.09 -6.57
C PHE A 26 -0.75 4.90 -6.92
N GLY A 27 -1.95 4.79 -6.35
CA GLY A 27 -2.83 3.66 -6.63
C GLY A 27 -2.22 2.33 -6.17
N ASN A 28 -2.69 1.23 -6.76
CA ASN A 28 -2.15 -0.08 -6.44
C ASN A 28 -0.67 -0.17 -6.80
N ALA A 29 0.18 -0.52 -5.83
CA ALA A 29 1.60 -0.77 -6.10
C ALA A 29 1.80 -1.86 -7.17
N ALA A 30 0.88 -2.84 -7.26
CA ALA A 30 0.94 -3.88 -8.29
C ALA A 30 0.66 -3.38 -9.71
N ASP A 31 0.05 -2.20 -9.87
CA ASP A 31 -0.25 -1.61 -11.18
C ASP A 31 0.88 -0.70 -11.69
N ASN A 32 1.83 -0.36 -10.83
CA ASN A 32 3.04 0.33 -11.24
C ASN A 32 3.99 -0.67 -11.91
N GLY A 33 4.03 -0.66 -13.24
CA GLY A 33 4.81 -1.60 -14.08
C GLY A 33 6.33 -1.53 -13.94
N THR A 34 6.85 -0.67 -13.06
CA THR A 34 8.28 -0.57 -12.76
C THR A 34 8.60 -1.21 -11.41
N ARG A 35 8.45 -2.54 -11.32
CA ARG A 35 9.07 -3.30 -10.24
C ARG A 35 10.53 -3.57 -10.62
N ARG A 36 11.45 -3.30 -9.71
CA ARG A 36 12.86 -3.68 -9.83
C ARG A 36 13.23 -4.49 -8.60
N ALA A 37 13.66 -5.73 -8.80
CA ALA A 37 14.18 -6.57 -7.74
C ALA A 37 15.34 -5.86 -7.02
N ARG A 38 15.28 -5.80 -5.70
CA ARG A 38 16.28 -5.18 -4.83
C ARG A 38 17.03 -6.21 -4.01
N TYR A 39 16.40 -7.33 -3.68
CA TYR A 39 16.99 -8.42 -2.92
C TYR A 39 17.07 -9.70 -3.76
N PRO A 40 18.06 -10.58 -3.52
CA PRO A 40 18.14 -11.88 -4.20
C PRO A 40 16.92 -12.79 -3.95
N SER A 41 16.17 -12.55 -2.88
CA SER A 41 14.94 -13.27 -2.54
C SER A 41 13.69 -12.71 -3.21
N ASP A 42 13.80 -11.59 -3.94
CA ASP A 42 12.64 -11.03 -4.64
C ASP A 42 12.22 -11.96 -5.78
N MET A 43 10.91 -12.13 -5.93
CA MET A 43 10.33 -12.83 -7.07
C MET A 43 10.82 -12.23 -8.38
N THR A 44 11.13 -13.12 -9.31
CA THR A 44 11.40 -12.77 -10.71
C THR A 44 10.17 -12.15 -11.36
N GLU A 45 10.37 -11.45 -12.48
CA GLU A 45 9.25 -10.89 -13.26
C GLU A 45 8.27 -11.98 -13.72
N ALA A 46 8.77 -13.18 -14.07
CA ALA A 46 7.93 -14.30 -14.48
C ALA A 46 7.05 -14.82 -13.34
N GLU A 47 7.61 -15.00 -12.13
CA GLU A 47 6.84 -15.38 -10.95
C GLU A 47 5.85 -14.28 -10.55
N TRP A 48 6.26 -13.01 -10.67
CA TRP A 48 5.40 -11.87 -10.36
C TRP A 48 4.19 -11.78 -11.28
N VAL A 49 4.34 -12.05 -12.59
CA VAL A 49 3.21 -12.09 -13.53
C VAL A 49 2.16 -13.13 -13.10
N VAL A 50 2.58 -14.26 -12.55
CA VAL A 50 1.67 -15.31 -12.05
C VAL A 50 0.97 -14.87 -10.76
N VAL A 51 1.67 -14.20 -9.85
CA VAL A 51 1.13 -13.77 -8.55
C VAL A 51 0.27 -12.51 -8.65
N ARG A 52 0.61 -11.57 -9.53
CA ARG A 52 -0.07 -10.27 -9.68
C ARG A 52 -1.60 -10.36 -9.76
N PRO A 53 -2.23 -11.20 -10.61
CA PRO A 53 -3.68 -11.29 -10.69
C PRO A 53 -4.35 -11.87 -9.43
N LEU A 54 -3.57 -12.49 -8.54
CA LEU A 54 -4.06 -13.06 -7.28
C LEU A 54 -4.06 -12.04 -6.12
N LEU A 55 -3.38 -10.91 -6.29
CA LEU A 55 -3.30 -9.89 -5.25
C LEU A 55 -4.66 -9.21 -5.08
N PRO A 56 -5.15 -9.06 -3.83
CA PRO A 56 -6.39 -8.35 -3.59
C PRO A 56 -6.23 -6.87 -3.92
N VAL A 57 -7.32 -6.22 -4.29
CA VAL A 57 -7.39 -4.75 -4.39
C VAL A 57 -7.34 -4.16 -2.97
N PRO A 58 -6.33 -3.33 -2.62
CA PRO A 58 -6.29 -2.62 -1.36
C PRO A 58 -7.60 -1.89 -0.99
N GLY A 59 -7.97 -1.94 0.29
CA GLY A 59 -9.22 -1.36 0.79
C GLY A 59 -9.35 0.15 0.56
N TRP A 60 -8.25 0.90 0.62
CA TRP A 60 -8.23 2.34 0.41
C TRP A 60 -8.56 2.74 -1.03
N MET A 61 -8.31 1.88 -2.03
CA MET A 61 -8.81 2.11 -3.40
C MET A 61 -10.33 1.95 -3.50
N ARG A 62 -10.98 1.35 -2.50
CA ARG A 62 -12.44 1.25 -2.40
C ARG A 62 -13.04 2.36 -1.52
N GLY A 63 -12.30 3.44 -1.27
CA GLY A 63 -12.72 4.52 -0.38
C GLY A 63 -12.73 4.11 1.10
N ARG A 64 -12.00 3.05 1.47
CA ARG A 64 -11.79 2.63 2.87
C ARG A 64 -10.38 3.02 3.31
N GLY A 65 -10.17 4.31 3.55
CA GLY A 65 -8.87 4.90 3.92
C GLY A 65 -9.06 6.11 4.80
#